data_AF-A0A971CAN2-F1
#
_entry.id   AF-A0A971CAN2-F1
#
_cell.length_a   1.000
_cell.length_b   1.000
_cell.length_c   1.000
_cell.angle_alpha   90.00
_cell.angle_beta   90.00
_cell.angle_gamma   90.00
#
_symmetry.space_group_name_H-M   'P 1'
#
loop_
_entity.id
_entity.type
_entity.pdbx_description
1 polymer ?
#
loop_
_entity_poly.entity_id
_entity_poly.type
_entity_poly.pdbx_seq_one_letter_code
_entity_poly.pdbx_strand_id
1 'polypeptide(L)'
;MEFYKKYFVDHQYGEVYQTTNRTGSPTTTQKASYWKAGYHSIELGYYIYLYTNLYLYKNPVHLYYKIDASDTAKALMLYPLAIEDSCLKITNVTLNGEEYTDFLSDKRVLNIPQNIGGIFKVTFENIVPVDVEHTLQANITGFELKQNFPNPFNPSTMINYSLPAGRQELPMNSFVNLKVYDILGREVATLVNEEKPAGNYEVKFDASNISSGVYLYKLQAGEYNKTMKMILIK
;
A
#
# COMPACT_ATOMS: atom_id res chain seq x y z
N MET A 1 -28.63 -15.02 -11.11
CA MET A 1 -29.78 -14.43 -10.38
C MET A 1 -30.26 -15.31 -9.23
N GLU A 2 -30.29 -16.64 -9.40
CA GLU A 2 -30.71 -17.58 -8.33
C GLU A 2 -29.83 -17.56 -7.08
N PHE A 3 -28.50 -17.45 -7.24
CA PHE A 3 -27.56 -17.39 -6.11
C PHE A 3 -27.93 -16.30 -5.09
N TYR A 4 -28.08 -15.05 -5.54
CA TYR A 4 -28.40 -13.92 -4.65
C TYR A 4 -29.75 -14.07 -3.96
N LYS A 5 -30.76 -14.52 -4.70
CA LYS A 5 -32.10 -14.78 -4.15
C LYS A 5 -32.13 -15.92 -3.14
N LYS A 6 -31.18 -16.86 -3.23
CA LYS A 6 -31.10 -18.01 -2.32
C LYS A 6 -30.37 -17.68 -1.01
N TYR A 7 -29.39 -16.77 -1.05
CA TYR A 7 -28.46 -16.58 0.08
C TYR A 7 -28.49 -15.18 0.73
N PHE A 8 -29.19 -14.19 0.13
CA PHE A 8 -29.17 -12.79 0.60
C PHE A 8 -30.57 -12.18 0.75
N VAL A 9 -31.58 -13.01 1.02
CA VAL A 9 -32.92 -12.55 1.40
C VAL A 9 -32.94 -12.26 2.90
N ASP A 10 -33.38 -11.08 3.29
CA ASP A 10 -33.77 -10.81 4.67
C ASP A 10 -35.00 -11.68 4.99
N HIS A 11 -34.82 -12.69 5.85
CA HIS A 11 -35.89 -13.62 6.21
C HIS A 11 -36.91 -13.05 7.20
N GLN A 12 -36.61 -11.89 7.80
CA GLN A 12 -37.49 -11.20 8.75
C GLN A 12 -38.44 -10.22 8.04
N TYR A 13 -37.96 -9.53 7.00
CA TYR A 13 -38.76 -8.54 6.26
C TYR A 13 -39.06 -8.94 4.81
N GLY A 14 -38.49 -10.04 4.31
CA GLY A 14 -38.70 -10.56 2.95
C GLY A 14 -38.03 -9.73 1.87
N GLU A 15 -37.26 -8.71 2.24
CA GLU A 15 -36.54 -7.85 1.30
C GLU A 15 -35.22 -8.50 0.89
N VAL A 16 -34.92 -8.47 -0.40
CA VAL A 16 -33.50 -8.45 -0.82
C VAL A 16 -33.11 -6.97 -0.73
N TYR A 17 -31.91 -6.61 -0.26
CA TYR A 17 -31.35 -5.23 -0.14
C TYR A 17 -31.28 -4.46 -1.50
N GLN A 18 -32.39 -4.42 -2.24
CA GLN A 18 -32.41 -4.54 -3.70
C GLN A 18 -33.45 -3.63 -4.34
N THR A 19 -34.37 -3.01 -3.59
CA THR A 19 -35.48 -2.27 -4.19
C THR A 19 -35.77 -0.91 -3.57
N THR A 20 -35.38 -0.64 -2.33
CA THR A 20 -35.77 0.56 -1.60
C THR A 20 -34.57 1.42 -1.18
N ASN A 21 -34.72 2.75 -1.20
CA ASN A 21 -33.74 3.68 -0.62
C ASN A 21 -33.83 3.63 0.93
N ARG A 22 -33.00 4.41 1.64
CA ARG A 22 -33.01 4.42 3.13
C ARG A 22 -34.37 4.76 3.76
N THR A 23 -35.32 5.27 2.99
CA THR A 23 -36.67 5.64 3.43
C THR A 23 -37.75 4.66 2.94
N GLY A 24 -37.37 3.49 2.42
CA GLY A 24 -38.33 2.47 1.97
C GLY A 24 -38.93 2.73 0.58
N SER A 25 -38.46 3.72 -0.18
CA SER A 25 -39.03 4.10 -1.48
C SER A 25 -38.33 3.40 -2.65
N PRO A 26 -39.05 2.94 -3.69
CA PRO A 26 -38.47 2.24 -4.83
C PRO A 26 -37.36 3.02 -5.56
N THR A 27 -36.23 2.39 -5.87
CA THR A 27 -35.10 3.02 -6.58
C THR A 27 -35.20 2.84 -8.10
N THR A 28 -34.89 3.90 -8.88
CA THR A 28 -34.99 3.91 -10.35
C THR A 28 -33.72 3.40 -11.07
N THR A 29 -33.93 2.87 -12.27
CA THR A 29 -33.03 1.97 -13.05
C THR A 29 -31.70 2.55 -13.57
N GLN A 30 -31.39 3.84 -13.41
CA GLN A 30 -30.19 4.45 -14.02
C GLN A 30 -28.92 4.42 -13.15
N LYS A 31 -29.05 4.51 -11.81
CA LYS A 31 -27.91 4.48 -10.85
C LYS A 31 -27.97 3.30 -9.88
N ALA A 32 -29.09 2.58 -9.83
CA ALA A 32 -29.37 1.48 -8.93
C ALA A 32 -29.91 0.26 -9.69
N SER A 33 -29.12 -0.27 -10.64
CA SER A 33 -29.47 -1.56 -11.25
C SER A 33 -29.24 -2.68 -10.24
N TYR A 34 -30.13 -3.66 -10.20
CA TYR A 34 -30.07 -4.82 -9.30
C TYR A 34 -28.69 -5.51 -9.25
N TRP A 35 -27.98 -5.55 -10.38
CA TRP A 35 -26.63 -6.10 -10.50
C TRP A 35 -25.58 -5.33 -9.69
N LYS A 36 -25.63 -3.98 -9.72
CA LYS A 36 -24.66 -3.11 -9.04
C LYS A 36 -24.85 -3.16 -7.52
N ALA A 37 -26.09 -3.19 -7.04
CA ALA A 37 -26.37 -3.32 -5.60
C ALA A 37 -25.85 -4.65 -5.04
N GLY A 38 -26.16 -5.77 -5.70
CA GLY A 38 -25.68 -7.09 -5.28
C GLY A 38 -24.15 -7.22 -5.34
N TYR A 39 -23.50 -6.59 -6.33
CA TYR A 39 -22.05 -6.52 -6.41
C TYR A 39 -21.45 -5.79 -5.20
N HIS A 40 -21.95 -4.59 -4.86
CA HIS A 40 -21.43 -3.82 -3.72
C HIS A 40 -21.69 -4.48 -2.37
N SER A 41 -22.82 -5.18 -2.19
CA SER A 41 -23.08 -5.94 -0.98
C SER A 41 -22.12 -7.12 -0.80
N ILE A 42 -21.80 -7.85 -1.88
CA ILE A 42 -20.79 -8.92 -1.84
C ILE A 42 -19.40 -8.34 -1.60
N GLU A 43 -19.04 -7.26 -2.27
CA GLU A 43 -17.78 -6.56 -2.09
C GLU A 43 -17.60 -6.11 -0.64
N LEU A 44 -18.64 -5.53 -0.03
CA LEU A 44 -18.63 -5.16 1.38
C LEU A 44 -18.48 -6.39 2.28
N GLY A 45 -19.24 -7.47 2.04
CA GLY A 45 -19.14 -8.71 2.82
C GLY A 45 -17.76 -9.36 2.71
N TYR A 46 -17.18 -9.33 1.51
CA TYR A 46 -15.81 -9.78 1.25
C TYR A 46 -14.79 -8.99 2.06
N TYR A 47 -14.85 -7.65 2.02
CA TYR A 47 -13.97 -6.82 2.83
C TYR A 47 -14.18 -7.05 4.34
N ILE A 48 -15.41 -7.12 4.83
CA ILE A 48 -15.70 -7.40 6.24
C ILE A 48 -15.07 -8.73 6.66
N TYR A 49 -15.25 -9.80 5.88
CA TYR A 49 -14.66 -11.11 6.15
C TYR A 49 -13.14 -11.03 6.26
N LEU A 50 -12.50 -10.37 5.29
CA LEU A 50 -11.05 -10.23 5.25
C LEU A 50 -10.51 -9.38 6.40
N TYR A 51 -11.04 -8.19 6.61
CA TYR A 51 -10.58 -7.28 7.65
C TYR A 51 -10.78 -7.89 9.05
N THR A 52 -11.93 -8.50 9.28
CA THR A 52 -12.27 -9.11 10.56
C THR A 52 -11.35 -10.29 10.88
N ASN A 53 -11.11 -11.20 9.93
CA ASN A 53 -10.23 -12.33 10.19
C ASN A 53 -8.76 -11.90 10.27
N LEU A 54 -8.26 -11.12 9.32
CA LEU A 54 -6.83 -10.80 9.25
C LEU A 54 -6.39 -9.78 10.30
N TYR A 55 -7.24 -8.81 10.66
CA TYR A 55 -6.83 -7.68 11.50
C TYR A 55 -7.40 -7.72 12.90
N LEU A 56 -8.67 -8.12 13.06
CA LEU A 56 -9.31 -8.20 14.38
C LEU A 56 -9.00 -9.53 15.07
N TYR A 57 -9.31 -10.66 14.43
CA TYR A 57 -9.15 -11.98 15.04
C TYR A 57 -7.79 -12.63 14.79
N LYS A 58 -6.98 -12.08 13.88
CA LYS A 58 -5.67 -12.63 13.47
C LYS A 58 -5.74 -14.09 12.98
N ASN A 59 -6.85 -14.46 12.37
CA ASN A 59 -7.07 -15.79 11.80
C ASN A 59 -6.66 -15.83 10.32
N PRO A 60 -6.19 -16.99 9.83
CA PRO A 60 -6.02 -17.23 8.40
C PRO A 60 -7.34 -17.04 7.64
N VAL A 61 -7.22 -16.55 6.41
CA VAL A 61 -8.32 -16.39 5.47
C VAL A 61 -8.18 -17.42 4.36
N HIS A 62 -9.30 -17.97 3.90
CA HIS A 62 -9.31 -18.86 2.74
C HIS A 62 -10.11 -18.25 1.60
N LEU A 63 -9.49 -18.11 0.44
CA LEU A 63 -10.14 -17.65 -0.79
C LEU A 63 -10.10 -18.72 -1.86
N TYR A 64 -11.16 -18.79 -2.65
CA TYR A 64 -11.33 -19.81 -3.67
C TYR A 64 -11.33 -19.18 -5.05
N TYR A 65 -10.44 -19.66 -5.90
CA TYR A 65 -10.29 -19.21 -7.29
C TYR A 65 -10.61 -20.37 -8.21
N LYS A 66 -11.68 -20.24 -8.99
CA LYS A 66 -11.99 -21.19 -10.06
C LYS A 66 -11.26 -20.75 -11.31
N ILE A 67 -10.39 -21.61 -11.82
CA ILE A 67 -9.56 -21.33 -13.00
C ILE A 67 -9.76 -22.43 -14.02
N ASP A 68 -10.11 -22.05 -15.24
CA ASP A 68 -10.23 -22.98 -16.36
C ASP A 68 -8.84 -23.33 -16.91
N ALA A 69 -8.68 -24.59 -17.32
CA ALA A 69 -7.45 -25.05 -17.95
C ALA A 69 -7.16 -24.25 -19.23
N SER A 70 -5.88 -23.98 -19.48
CA SER A 70 -5.42 -23.13 -20.57
C SER A 70 -4.20 -23.76 -21.22
N ASP A 71 -4.11 -23.70 -22.55
CA ASP A 71 -2.95 -24.21 -23.30
C ASP A 71 -1.65 -23.43 -23.00
N THR A 72 -1.78 -22.27 -22.36
CA THR A 72 -0.67 -21.43 -21.92
C THR A 72 -0.56 -21.42 -20.39
N ALA A 73 0.67 -21.53 -19.90
CA ALA A 73 0.98 -21.32 -18.49
C ALA A 73 0.74 -19.85 -18.10
N LYS A 74 0.32 -19.62 -16.86
CA LYS A 74 -0.03 -18.29 -16.33
C LYS A 74 0.55 -18.10 -14.94
N ALA A 75 0.91 -16.87 -14.62
CA ALA A 75 1.23 -16.45 -13.26
C ALA A 75 0.16 -15.45 -12.82
N LEU A 76 -0.61 -15.79 -11.79
CA LEU A 76 -1.68 -14.96 -11.27
C LEU A 76 -1.21 -14.30 -9.97
N MET A 77 -1.08 -12.98 -10.00
CA MET A 77 -0.79 -12.20 -8.80
C MET A 77 -2.10 -11.93 -8.03
N LEU A 78 -2.13 -12.33 -6.75
CA LEU A 78 -3.33 -12.29 -5.92
C LEU A 78 -3.30 -11.09 -4.96
N TYR A 79 -4.28 -10.20 -5.13
CA TYR A 79 -4.49 -9.01 -4.30
C TYR A 79 -5.86 -9.07 -3.62
N PRO A 80 -6.00 -9.85 -2.54
CA PRO A 80 -7.29 -9.98 -1.87
C PRO A 80 -7.71 -8.70 -1.14
N LEU A 81 -6.76 -7.83 -0.82
CA LEU A 81 -7.01 -6.48 -0.32
C LEU A 81 -6.12 -5.51 -1.09
N ALA A 82 -6.61 -4.28 -1.28
CA ALA A 82 -5.81 -3.15 -1.73
C ALA A 82 -4.92 -2.63 -0.57
N ILE A 83 -4.09 -3.53 -0.02
CA ILE A 83 -3.16 -3.27 1.08
C ILE A 83 -1.76 -3.63 0.60
N GLU A 84 -0.76 -2.98 1.19
CA GLU A 84 0.64 -3.20 0.85
C GLU A 84 1.09 -4.66 0.98
N ASP A 85 1.92 -5.10 0.03
CA ASP A 85 2.26 -6.52 -0.06
C ASP A 85 3.01 -7.06 1.15
N SER A 86 3.61 -6.21 1.99
CA SER A 86 4.43 -6.63 3.13
C SER A 86 3.62 -7.13 4.33
N CYS A 87 2.28 -7.00 4.33
CA CYS A 87 1.43 -7.40 5.45
C CYS A 87 0.70 -8.73 5.26
N LEU A 88 0.79 -9.38 4.09
CA LEU A 88 -0.02 -10.55 3.77
C LEU A 88 0.76 -11.53 2.87
N LYS A 89 0.80 -12.81 3.23
CA LYS A 89 1.42 -13.86 2.42
C LYS A 89 0.48 -15.02 2.15
N ILE A 90 0.79 -15.81 1.12
CA ILE A 90 0.17 -17.12 0.91
C ILE A 90 0.90 -18.13 1.79
N THR A 91 0.18 -18.80 2.69
CA THR A 91 0.75 -19.84 3.56
C THR A 91 0.48 -21.25 3.05
N ASN A 92 -0.61 -21.44 2.31
CA ASN A 92 -0.97 -22.74 1.76
C ASN A 92 -1.86 -22.59 0.51
N VAL A 93 -1.71 -23.50 -0.44
CA VAL A 93 -2.59 -23.62 -1.61
C VAL A 93 -2.99 -25.08 -1.80
N THR A 94 -4.27 -25.31 -2.09
CA THR A 94 -4.74 -26.62 -2.57
C THR A 94 -5.44 -26.48 -3.91
N LEU A 95 -5.27 -27.47 -4.80
CA LEU A 95 -5.96 -27.61 -6.07
C LEU A 95 -6.92 -28.79 -5.98
N ASN A 96 -8.23 -28.52 -6.06
CA ASN A 96 -9.29 -29.53 -5.94
C ASN A 96 -9.20 -30.37 -4.65
N GLY A 97 -8.61 -29.81 -3.58
CA GLY A 97 -8.41 -30.48 -2.29
C GLY A 97 -7.02 -31.04 -2.07
N GLU A 98 -6.23 -31.24 -3.13
CA GLU A 98 -4.86 -31.75 -3.07
C GLU A 98 -3.84 -30.62 -2.87
N GLU A 99 -2.73 -30.91 -2.20
CA GLU A 99 -1.66 -29.94 -1.97
C GLU A 99 -1.11 -29.38 -3.29
N TYR A 100 -0.88 -28.06 -3.32
CA TYR A 100 -0.34 -27.37 -4.48
C TYR A 100 0.83 -26.48 -4.08
N THR A 101 1.99 -26.68 -4.71
CA THR A 101 3.26 -26.09 -4.26
C THR A 101 3.82 -25.03 -5.19
N ASP A 102 3.27 -24.86 -6.40
CA ASP A 102 3.78 -23.90 -7.39
C ASP A 102 3.22 -22.49 -7.15
N PHE A 103 3.68 -21.85 -6.07
CA PHE A 103 3.32 -20.49 -5.73
C PHE A 103 4.48 -19.76 -5.03
N LEU A 104 4.50 -18.43 -5.13
CA LEU A 104 5.43 -17.55 -4.44
C LEU A 104 4.71 -16.89 -3.26
N SER A 105 4.98 -17.38 -2.04
CA SER A 105 4.38 -16.91 -0.77
C SER A 105 4.34 -15.38 -0.67
N ASP A 106 5.51 -14.74 -0.71
CA ASP A 106 5.67 -13.33 -0.35
C ASP A 106 5.27 -12.38 -1.49
N LYS A 107 5.32 -12.88 -2.73
CA LYS A 107 4.85 -12.15 -3.91
C LYS A 107 3.36 -12.38 -4.18
N ARG A 108 2.73 -13.29 -3.42
CA ARG A 108 1.35 -13.78 -3.62
C ARG A 108 1.07 -14.14 -5.08
N VAL A 109 2.03 -14.78 -5.73
CA VAL A 109 1.90 -15.25 -7.11
C VAL A 109 1.55 -16.71 -7.09
N LEU A 110 0.44 -17.07 -7.74
CA LEU A 110 0.06 -18.44 -8.03
C LEU A 110 0.51 -18.76 -9.46
N ASN A 111 1.45 -19.67 -9.62
CA ASN A 111 1.82 -20.15 -10.95
C ASN A 111 0.85 -21.27 -11.34
N ILE A 112 0.44 -21.30 -12.60
CA ILE A 112 -0.54 -22.23 -13.13
C ILE A 112 0.04 -22.79 -14.43
N PRO A 113 0.52 -24.03 -14.42
CA PRO A 113 1.05 -24.68 -15.61
C PRO A 113 0.00 -24.83 -16.71
N GLN A 114 0.46 -25.04 -17.95
CA GLN A 114 -0.40 -25.37 -19.07
C GLN A 114 -1.29 -26.58 -18.75
N ASN A 115 -2.52 -26.56 -19.24
CA ASN A 115 -3.53 -27.61 -19.10
C ASN A 115 -3.95 -27.93 -17.65
N ILE A 116 -3.61 -27.08 -16.67
CA ILE A 116 -4.07 -27.20 -15.28
C ILE A 116 -5.21 -26.21 -15.01
N GLY A 117 -6.29 -26.71 -14.42
CA GLY A 117 -7.44 -25.93 -13.99
C GLY A 117 -8.18 -26.63 -12.86
N GLY A 118 -9.06 -25.88 -12.18
CA GLY A 118 -9.81 -26.38 -11.03
C GLY A 118 -10.11 -25.28 -10.02
N ILE A 119 -10.38 -25.71 -8.79
CA ILE A 119 -10.64 -24.81 -7.66
C ILE A 119 -9.36 -24.74 -6.84
N PHE A 120 -8.72 -23.57 -6.87
CA PHE A 120 -7.60 -23.25 -5.99
C PHE A 120 -8.13 -22.66 -4.69
N LYS A 121 -7.87 -23.32 -3.56
CA LYS A 121 -8.07 -22.74 -2.23
C LYS A 121 -6.74 -22.14 -1.79
N VAL A 122 -6.67 -20.82 -1.71
CA VAL A 122 -5.48 -20.09 -1.28
C VAL A 122 -5.70 -19.59 0.14
N THR A 123 -4.77 -19.90 1.02
CA THR A 123 -4.79 -19.49 2.42
C THR A 123 -3.85 -18.31 2.62
N PHE A 124 -4.39 -17.22 3.16
CA PHE A 124 -3.67 -16.00 3.43
C PHE A 124 -3.57 -15.77 4.93
N GLU A 125 -2.39 -15.35 5.37
CA GLU A 125 -2.16 -14.98 6.76
C GLU A 125 -1.49 -13.62 6.84
N ASN A 126 -1.90 -12.86 7.86
CA ASN A 126 -1.26 -11.60 8.20
C ASN A 126 0.15 -11.90 8.70
N ILE A 127 1.13 -11.20 8.16
CA ILE A 127 2.49 -11.28 8.68
C ILE A 127 2.50 -10.42 9.94
N VAL A 128 2.34 -11.06 11.11
CA VAL A 128 2.67 -10.41 12.37
C VAL A 128 4.17 -10.15 12.30
N PRO A 129 4.63 -8.88 12.38
CA PRO A 129 6.06 -8.64 12.47
C PRO A 129 6.56 -9.41 13.70
N VAL A 130 7.44 -10.38 13.48
CA VAL A 130 8.15 -11.05 14.57
C VAL A 130 8.86 -9.92 15.32
N ASP A 131 8.63 -9.86 16.62
CA ASP A 131 9.23 -8.91 17.55
C ASP A 131 10.74 -9.19 17.63
N VAL A 132 11.44 -8.74 16.61
CA VAL A 132 12.84 -8.38 16.63
C VAL A 132 12.78 -6.86 16.60
N GLU A 133 13.50 -6.18 17.47
CA GLU A 133 13.64 -4.71 17.50
C GLU A 133 13.93 -4.14 16.11
N HIS A 134 12.88 -3.95 15.32
CA HIS A 134 12.93 -3.42 13.97
C HIS A 134 12.26 -2.07 14.07
N THR A 135 13.11 -1.05 14.17
CA THR A 135 12.74 0.35 14.04
C THR A 135 11.69 0.48 12.93
N LEU A 136 10.52 1.03 13.27
CA LEU A 136 9.38 1.26 12.39
C LEU A 136 9.84 1.82 11.03
N GLN A 137 10.13 0.96 10.06
CA GLN A 137 10.18 1.36 8.67
C GLN A 137 8.74 1.51 8.26
N ALA A 138 8.22 2.72 8.47
CA ALA A 138 6.98 3.15 7.87
C ALA A 138 7.06 2.76 6.39
N ASN A 139 6.08 2.00 5.93
CA ASN A 139 5.89 1.81 4.51
C ASN A 139 5.67 3.20 3.88
N ILE A 140 6.75 3.79 3.38
CA ILE A 140 6.72 5.09 2.71
C ILE A 140 6.21 4.80 1.31
N THR A 141 4.96 5.17 1.05
CA THR A 141 4.31 4.95 -0.25
C THR A 141 4.80 5.91 -1.34
N GLY A 142 5.62 6.90 -1.01
CA GLY A 142 6.22 7.81 -1.99
C GLY A 142 7.32 8.71 -1.44
N PHE A 143 8.09 9.33 -2.33
CA PHE A 143 9.13 10.29 -1.95
C PHE A 143 8.55 11.52 -1.26
N GLU A 144 9.08 11.84 -0.09
CA GLU A 144 8.68 13.03 0.65
C GLU A 144 9.90 13.80 1.13
N LEU A 145 9.92 15.11 0.89
CA LEU A 145 10.73 16.08 1.64
C LEU A 145 9.79 16.91 2.49
N LYS A 146 10.02 16.96 3.82
CA LYS A 146 9.22 17.72 4.78
C LYS A 146 9.81 19.10 5.02
N GLN A 147 8.94 20.00 5.49
CA GLN A 147 9.37 21.30 5.98
C GLN A 147 10.34 21.11 7.16
N ASN A 148 11.46 21.83 7.14
CA ASN A 148 12.41 21.79 8.25
C ASN A 148 11.74 22.27 9.55
N PHE A 149 12.08 21.67 10.69
CA PHE A 149 11.58 22.09 12.00
C PHE A 149 12.72 22.24 13.01
N PRO A 150 12.78 23.36 13.76
CA PRO A 150 11.91 24.54 13.64
C PRO A 150 12.13 25.31 12.32
N ASN A 151 11.14 26.09 11.87
CA ASN A 151 11.29 27.09 10.81
C ASN A 151 10.38 28.30 11.12
N PRO A 152 10.92 29.51 11.37
CA PRO A 152 12.34 29.88 11.35
C PRO A 152 13.20 29.14 12.39
N PHE A 153 14.51 29.05 12.17
CA PHE A 153 15.44 28.32 13.05
C PHE A 153 16.66 29.15 13.48
N ASN A 154 17.30 28.75 14.59
CA ASN A 154 18.54 29.34 15.11
C ASN A 154 19.34 28.34 15.99
N PRO A 155 20.63 28.09 15.73
CA PRO A 155 21.28 28.07 14.42
C PRO A 155 21.03 26.73 13.70
N SER A 156 20.37 25.77 14.36
CA SER A 156 20.14 24.44 13.81
C SER A 156 18.67 24.12 13.58
N THR A 157 18.41 23.32 12.55
CA THR A 157 17.09 22.78 12.22
C THR A 157 17.21 21.33 11.80
N MET A 158 16.08 20.65 11.76
CA MET A 158 15.98 19.26 11.37
C MET A 158 15.21 19.13 10.06
N ILE A 159 15.79 18.41 9.09
CA ILE A 159 15.20 18.17 7.77
C ILE A 159 14.87 16.69 7.65
N ASN A 160 13.58 16.41 7.48
CA ASN A 160 13.07 15.04 7.41
C ASN A 160 12.67 14.71 5.98
N TYR A 161 13.10 13.55 5.50
CA TYR A 161 12.73 13.04 4.18
C TYR A 161 12.54 11.53 4.19
N SER A 162 11.82 11.05 3.20
CA SER A 162 11.33 9.68 3.12
C SER A 162 11.61 9.13 1.73
N LEU A 163 12.26 7.98 1.66
CA LEU A 163 12.55 7.25 0.43
C LEU A 163 11.66 6.00 0.39
N PRO A 164 10.83 5.81 -0.65
CA PRO A 164 9.93 4.67 -0.74
C PRO A 164 10.67 3.36 -0.96
N ALA A 165 10.13 2.28 -0.41
CA ALA A 165 10.55 0.92 -0.73
C ALA A 165 9.92 0.53 -2.08
N GLY A 166 10.76 0.15 -3.04
CA GLY A 166 10.41 0.07 -4.46
C GLY A 166 9.04 -0.53 -4.77
N ARG A 167 8.21 0.26 -5.44
CA ARG A 167 7.18 -0.21 -6.38
C ARG A 167 7.15 0.80 -7.53
N GLN A 168 7.62 0.35 -8.69
CA GLN A 168 7.83 1.11 -9.92
C GLN A 168 8.91 2.22 -9.82
N GLU A 169 10.00 1.99 -10.55
CA GLU A 169 11.01 2.96 -11.01
C GLU A 169 12.25 3.30 -10.17
N LEU A 170 12.45 2.83 -8.93
CA LEU A 170 13.75 3.06 -8.24
C LEU A 170 14.35 1.85 -7.51
N PRO A 171 15.71 1.72 -7.49
CA PRO A 171 16.41 0.59 -6.89
C PRO A 171 16.25 0.53 -5.36
N MET A 172 16.53 -0.64 -4.75
CA MET A 172 16.60 -0.85 -3.29
C MET A 172 17.43 0.22 -2.57
N ASN A 173 18.43 0.77 -3.25
CA ASN A 173 19.22 1.92 -2.85
C ASN A 173 19.04 3.04 -3.87
N SER A 174 18.78 4.25 -3.42
CA SER A 174 18.75 5.45 -4.28
C SER A 174 19.92 6.35 -3.93
N PHE A 175 20.60 6.90 -4.96
CA PHE A 175 21.58 7.95 -4.73
C PHE A 175 20.85 9.23 -4.31
N VAL A 176 21.10 9.68 -3.07
CA VAL A 176 20.42 10.83 -2.47
C VAL A 176 21.37 12.01 -2.40
N ASN A 177 20.91 13.13 -2.95
CA ASN A 177 21.59 14.41 -2.86
C ASN A 177 20.69 15.44 -2.17
N LEU A 178 21.05 15.83 -0.94
CA LEU A 178 20.38 16.89 -0.19
C LEU A 178 21.34 18.06 -0.02
N LYS A 179 21.03 19.18 -0.66
CA LYS A 179 21.86 20.39 -0.67
C LYS A 179 21.09 21.62 -0.26
N VAL A 180 21.81 22.59 0.30
CA VAL A 180 21.30 23.89 0.70
C VAL A 180 21.88 24.96 -0.22
N TYR A 181 21.05 25.91 -0.63
CA TYR A 181 21.35 27.03 -1.51
C TYR A 181 20.88 28.34 -0.90
N ASP A 182 21.57 29.43 -1.23
CA ASP A 182 21.05 30.78 -0.98
C ASP A 182 20.05 31.22 -2.07
N ILE A 183 19.46 32.40 -1.91
CA ILE A 183 18.50 32.97 -2.87
C ILE A 183 19.08 33.23 -4.27
N LEU A 184 20.41 33.27 -4.40
CA LEU A 184 21.10 33.44 -5.67
C LEU A 184 21.43 32.09 -6.33
N GLY A 185 21.06 30.98 -5.70
CA GLY A 185 21.32 29.63 -6.18
C GLY A 185 22.73 29.13 -5.91
N ARG A 186 23.52 29.81 -5.07
CA ARG A 186 24.85 29.33 -4.67
C ARG A 186 24.69 28.24 -3.62
N GLU A 187 25.36 27.11 -3.83
CA GLU A 187 25.42 26.03 -2.85
C GLU A 187 26.16 26.51 -1.60
N VAL A 188 25.52 26.39 -0.43
CA VAL A 188 26.10 26.79 0.86
C VAL A 188 26.43 25.58 1.74
N ALA A 189 25.78 24.44 1.52
CA ALA A 189 26.07 23.19 2.21
C ALA A 189 25.58 21.97 1.42
N THR A 190 26.32 20.87 1.50
CA THR A 190 25.85 19.53 1.14
C THR A 190 25.59 18.75 2.43
N LEU A 191 24.34 18.30 2.63
CA LEU A 191 23.91 17.59 3.83
C LEU A 191 23.93 16.07 3.64
N VAL A 192 23.61 15.60 2.43
CA VAL A 192 23.63 14.18 2.05
C VAL A 192 24.12 14.08 0.61
N ASN A 193 25.02 13.15 0.33
CA ASN A 193 25.53 12.85 -1.01
C ASN A 193 26.03 11.41 -1.08
N GLU A 194 25.12 10.45 -0.89
CA GLU A 194 25.44 9.03 -0.79
C GLU A 194 24.25 8.16 -1.20
N GLU A 195 24.50 6.87 -1.41
CA GLU A 195 23.44 5.89 -1.60
C GLU A 195 22.76 5.58 -0.26
N LYS A 196 21.44 5.67 -0.25
CA LYS A 196 20.60 5.35 0.91
C LYS A 196 19.59 4.27 0.54
N PRO A 197 19.36 3.26 1.41
CA PRO A 197 18.24 2.34 1.24
C PRO A 197 16.90 3.05 1.44
N ALA A 198 15.79 2.39 1.10
CA ALA A 198 14.47 2.89 1.45
C ALA A 198 14.33 3.11 2.97
N GLY A 199 13.63 4.18 3.37
CA GLY A 199 13.47 4.53 4.77
C GLY A 199 13.20 6.01 5.04
N ASN A 200 12.94 6.32 6.31
CA ASN A 200 12.83 7.68 6.81
C ASN A 200 14.19 8.14 7.31
N TYR A 201 14.55 9.37 6.96
CA TYR A 201 15.81 9.98 7.30
C TYR A 201 15.59 11.34 7.92
N GLU A 202 16.44 11.64 8.89
CA GLU A 202 16.46 12.88 9.63
C GLU A 202 17.88 13.43 9.58
N VAL A 203 18.03 14.66 9.09
CA VAL A 203 19.32 15.30 8.91
C VAL A 203 19.33 16.64 9.63
N LYS A 204 20.27 16.77 10.56
CA LYS A 204 20.50 18.02 11.27
C LYS A 204 21.31 18.97 10.37
N PHE A 205 20.77 20.17 10.16
CA PHE A 205 21.51 21.26 9.53
C PHE A 205 21.94 22.27 10.59
N ASP A 206 23.24 22.57 10.66
CA ASP A 206 23.81 23.61 11.50
C ASP A 206 24.28 24.79 10.63
N ALA A 207 23.64 25.93 10.81
CA ALA A 207 23.88 27.15 10.06
C ALA A 207 24.70 28.20 10.83
N SER A 208 25.47 27.76 11.84
CA SER A 208 26.30 28.66 12.66
C SER A 208 27.29 29.51 11.85
N ASN A 209 27.71 29.03 10.68
CA ASN A 209 28.70 29.72 9.82
C ASN A 209 28.10 30.55 8.68
N ILE A 210 26.78 30.69 8.58
CA ILE A 210 26.11 31.48 7.53
C ILE A 210 25.23 32.60 8.10
N SER A 211 24.94 33.64 7.33
CA SER A 211 24.18 34.82 7.78
C SER A 211 22.68 34.57 7.87
N SER A 212 21.95 35.30 8.72
CA SER A 212 20.48 35.32 8.72
C SER A 212 19.92 35.58 7.32
N GLY A 213 18.82 34.91 6.97
CA GLY A 213 18.24 35.05 5.64
C GLY A 213 17.36 33.88 5.22
N VAL A 214 16.93 33.95 3.97
CA VAL A 214 16.14 32.89 3.32
C VAL A 214 17.09 31.95 2.58
N TYR A 215 16.87 30.65 2.76
CA TYR A 215 17.62 29.60 2.10
C TYR A 215 16.66 28.60 1.46
N LEU A 216 17.13 27.91 0.44
CA LEU A 216 16.43 26.80 -0.21
C LEU A 216 17.19 25.51 0.05
N TYR A 217 16.50 24.41 0.30
CA TYR A 217 17.11 23.09 0.32
C TYR A 217 16.40 22.19 -0.69
N LYS A 218 17.20 21.39 -1.39
CA LYS A 218 16.76 20.55 -2.49
C LYS A 218 17.15 19.11 -2.23
N LEU A 219 16.17 18.22 -2.27
CA LEU A 219 16.37 16.77 -2.26
C LEU A 219 16.24 16.26 -3.69
N GLN A 220 17.26 15.53 -4.15
CA GLN A 220 17.26 14.80 -5.41
C GLN A 220 17.54 13.33 -5.14
N ALA A 221 16.65 12.45 -5.60
CA ALA A 221 16.77 11.00 -5.47
C ALA A 221 16.14 10.33 -6.71
N GLY A 222 16.97 9.87 -7.65
CA GLY A 222 16.48 9.43 -8.95
C GLY A 222 15.73 10.55 -9.69
N GLU A 223 14.53 10.25 -10.18
CA GLU A 223 13.62 11.22 -10.82
C GLU A 223 12.93 12.16 -9.81
N TYR A 224 12.98 11.85 -8.51
CA TYR A 224 12.41 12.74 -7.50
C TYR A 224 13.28 13.97 -7.29
N ASN A 225 12.66 15.14 -7.40
CA ASN A 225 13.29 16.42 -7.14
C ASN A 225 12.30 17.35 -6.44
N LYS A 226 12.60 17.71 -5.18
CA LYS A 226 11.77 18.64 -4.39
C LYS A 226 12.64 19.68 -3.74
N THR A 227 12.20 20.94 -3.83
CA THR A 227 12.86 22.09 -3.20
C THR A 227 11.92 22.70 -2.18
N MET A 228 12.46 23.09 -1.02
CA MET A 228 11.72 23.74 0.06
C MET A 228 12.51 24.94 0.61
N LYS A 229 11.80 25.87 1.24
CA LYS A 229 12.35 27.13 1.75
C LYS A 229 12.48 27.08 3.26
N MET A 230 13.58 27.61 3.80
CA MET A 230 13.79 27.80 5.23
C MET A 230 14.28 29.21 5.54
N ILE A 231 14.06 29.64 6.79
CA ILE A 231 14.41 30.98 7.26
C ILE A 231 15.33 30.83 8.48
N LEU A 232 16.56 31.32 8.36
CA LEU A 232 17.52 31.40 9.46
C LEU A 232 17.41 32.77 10.13
N ILE A 233 17.24 32.77 11.45
CA ILE A 233 17.27 33.98 12.28
C ILE A 233 18.41 33.82 13.27
N LYS A 234 19.39 34.72 13.23
CA LYS A 234 20.39 34.91 14.29
C LYS A 234 20.08 36.17 15.08
#